data_AF-A0A553PJ47-F1
#
_entry.id   AF-A0A553PJ47-F1
#
_cell.length_a   1.000
_cell.length_b   1.000
_cell.length_c   1.000
_cell.angle_alpha   90.00
_cell.angle_beta   90.00
_cell.angle_gamma   90.00
#
_symmetry.space_group_name_H-M   'P 1'
#
loop_
_entity.id
_entity.type
_entity.pdbx_description
1 polymer ?
#
loop_
_entity_poly.entity_id
_entity_poly.type
_entity_poly.pdbx_seq_one_letter_code
_entity_poly.pdbx_strand_id
1 'polypeptide(L)'
;MSFEFRILMFGIGTALVIFVIIADMSEVEEEIPNIGDLQKFHFKGFMHPTNSSLGLNAAHTPLVTFRKSKVSSSVTPLPYLKGKTSNSSSSEWTFNRTLSNLIRKNILRFLDAERDISILKSTFKPGDVIHYIFDRQRTTNISENLYHLLPTASPMRKQHYRKCAIVGNSGILLNSSCGDEIDSHDFVIRCNLAPVEEYAADVGLRTNLVTMNPSVVQRAFQDLSSEEWVERFVHRLQSLSGSVLWIPAFMAKGGEERVEWAIRLILLHTVNVRTAFPSLRLLHAVRGYWLTNHVQIKRPTTGLLMYTMATRFCDEIHLYGFWPFAHDPDGKAVKYHYYDTLTYHYTSSASPHTMPLEFRTLSALHRQGALRLHTGPCKPPT
;
A
#
# COMPACT_ATOMS: atom_id res chain seq x y z
N MET A 1 -15.24 -16.55 -44.39
CA MET A 1 -16.01 -15.93 -43.29
C MET A 1 -16.64 -14.65 -43.84
N SER A 2 -17.96 -14.56 -43.92
CA SER A 2 -18.66 -13.46 -44.61
C SER A 2 -18.46 -12.12 -43.89
N PHE A 3 -18.56 -11.02 -44.64
CA PHE A 3 -18.42 -9.65 -44.15
C PHE A 3 -19.38 -9.34 -42.99
N GLU A 4 -20.60 -9.88 -43.06
CA GLU A 4 -21.63 -9.76 -42.01
C GLU A 4 -21.19 -10.38 -40.67
N PHE A 5 -20.49 -11.52 -40.71
CA PHE A 5 -19.99 -12.18 -39.50
C PHE A 5 -18.90 -11.34 -38.80
N ARG A 6 -18.11 -10.57 -39.55
CA ARG A 6 -17.10 -9.68 -38.98
C ARG A 6 -17.71 -8.46 -38.29
N ILE A 7 -18.79 -7.90 -38.85
CA ILE A 7 -19.54 -6.80 -38.24
C ILE A 7 -20.23 -7.27 -36.95
N LEU A 8 -20.83 -8.46 -36.97
CA LEU A 8 -21.46 -9.04 -35.78
C LEU A 8 -20.44 -9.27 -34.65
N MET A 9 -19.26 -9.81 -34.97
CA MET A 9 -18.20 -10.02 -33.99
C MET A 9 -17.62 -8.71 -33.44
N PHE A 10 -17.52 -7.66 -34.27
CA PHE A 10 -17.11 -6.33 -33.81
C PHE A 10 -18.18 -5.69 -32.91
N GLY A 11 -19.47 -5.84 -33.25
CA GLY A 11 -20.59 -5.37 -32.44
C GLY A 11 -20.64 -6.04 -31.07
N ILE A 12 -20.46 -7.36 -31.01
CA ILE A 12 -20.39 -8.12 -29.75
C ILE A 12 -19.16 -7.72 -28.92
N GLY A 13 -17.99 -7.56 -29.54
CA GLY A 13 -16.78 -7.11 -28.86
C GLY A 13 -16.92 -5.70 -28.27
N THR A 14 -17.56 -4.78 -28.99
CA THR A 14 -17.78 -3.40 -28.54
C THR A 14 -18.84 -3.36 -27.42
N ALA A 15 -19.90 -4.15 -27.53
CA ALA A 15 -20.92 -4.27 -26.48
C ALA A 15 -20.37 -4.89 -25.19
N LEU A 16 -19.47 -5.88 -25.29
CA LEU A 16 -18.78 -6.47 -24.13
C LEU A 16 -17.84 -5.47 -23.45
N VAL A 17 -17.12 -4.65 -24.22
CA VAL A 17 -16.27 -3.59 -23.66
C VAL A 17 -17.11 -2.52 -22.96
N ILE A 18 -18.25 -2.13 -23.54
CA ILE A 18 -19.19 -1.19 -22.91
C ILE A 18 -19.80 -1.80 -21.64
N PHE A 19 -20.18 -3.09 -21.64
CA PHE A 19 -20.67 -3.78 -20.45
C PHE A 19 -19.63 -3.87 -19.34
N VAL A 20 -18.36 -4.11 -19.67
CA VAL A 20 -17.25 -4.10 -18.70
C VAL A 20 -17.03 -2.70 -18.14
N ILE A 21 -17.13 -1.64 -18.96
CA ILE A 21 -17.02 -0.25 -18.50
C ILE A 21 -18.19 0.15 -17.61
N ILE A 22 -19.43 -0.23 -17.97
CA ILE A 22 -20.63 0.07 -17.18
C ILE A 22 -20.61 -0.71 -15.85
N ALA A 23 -20.16 -1.97 -15.85
CA ALA A 23 -20.00 -2.75 -14.62
C ALA A 23 -18.93 -2.14 -13.68
N ASP A 24 -17.83 -1.61 -14.23
CA ASP A 24 -16.77 -0.91 -13.48
C ASP A 24 -17.25 0.46 -12.95
N MET A 25 -18.26 1.09 -13.58
CA MET A 25 -18.90 2.31 -13.09
C MET A 25 -19.95 2.08 -12.01
N SER A 26 -20.74 0.99 -12.10
CA SER A 26 -21.78 0.68 -11.09
C SER A 26 -21.21 0.22 -9.74
N GLU A 27 -20.00 -0.35 -9.72
CA GLU A 27 -19.34 -0.75 -8.46
C GLU A 27 -18.72 0.45 -7.69
N VAL A 28 -18.64 1.64 -8.29
CA VAL A 28 -18.12 2.85 -7.63
C VAL A 28 -19.23 3.63 -6.89
N GLU A 29 -20.50 3.41 -7.22
CA GLU A 29 -21.64 4.14 -6.62
C GLU A 29 -22.16 3.53 -5.30
N GLU A 30 -21.75 2.31 -4.92
CA GLU A 30 -22.22 1.67 -3.66
C GLU A 30 -21.37 1.97 -2.41
N GLU A 31 -20.27 2.73 -2.51
CA GLU A 31 -19.49 3.18 -1.33
C GLU A 31 -19.66 4.69 -1.02
N ILE A 32 -20.87 5.21 -1.14
CA ILE A 32 -21.23 6.50 -0.53
C ILE A 32 -22.20 6.24 0.64
N PRO A 33 -21.74 6.26 1.89
CA PRO A 33 -22.66 6.46 3.00
C PRO A 33 -23.29 7.84 2.83
N ASN A 34 -24.61 7.90 2.96
CA ASN A 34 -25.41 9.12 2.91
C ASN A 34 -24.92 10.12 3.98
N ILE A 35 -24.05 11.06 3.62
CA ILE A 35 -23.66 12.20 4.48
C ILE A 35 -24.69 13.31 4.23
N GLY A 36 -25.89 13.09 4.73
CA GLY A 36 -26.79 14.16 5.14
C GLY A 36 -26.53 14.41 6.62
N ASP A 37 -26.23 15.65 6.99
CA ASP A 37 -25.92 16.14 8.34
C ASP A 37 -24.51 15.83 8.90
N LEU A 38 -23.48 16.38 8.26
CA LEU A 38 -22.37 16.99 9.01
C LEU A 38 -22.31 18.48 8.73
N GLN A 39 -22.69 19.25 9.75
CA GLN A 39 -22.59 20.71 9.78
C GLN A 39 -21.17 21.18 9.46
N LYS A 40 -21.11 22.28 8.70
CA LYS A 40 -19.93 23.10 8.42
C LYS A 40 -19.15 23.40 9.71
N PHE A 41 -17.99 22.78 9.90
CA PHE A 41 -17.01 23.22 10.89
C PHE A 41 -15.99 24.15 10.23
N HIS A 42 -16.20 25.44 10.46
CA HIS A 42 -15.24 26.49 10.18
C HIS A 42 -14.25 26.54 11.35
N PHE A 43 -12.95 26.37 11.11
CA PHE A 43 -11.92 26.66 12.10
C PHE A 43 -11.96 28.16 12.47
N LYS A 44 -12.56 28.48 13.62
CA LYS A 44 -12.42 29.77 14.30
C LYS A 44 -12.38 29.57 15.82
N GLY A 45 -11.28 30.01 16.44
CA GLY A 45 -11.31 30.62 17.76
C GLY A 45 -11.05 29.73 18.97
N PHE A 46 -9.87 29.90 19.56
CA PHE A 46 -9.54 29.66 20.96
C PHE A 46 -10.49 30.45 21.90
N MET A 47 -10.98 29.80 22.97
CA MET A 47 -11.36 30.31 24.32
C MET A 47 -12.58 29.53 24.89
N HIS A 48 -12.39 28.96 26.08
CA HIS A 48 -13.43 28.46 27.01
C HIS A 48 -14.21 29.64 27.67
N PRO A 49 -15.34 29.49 28.42
CA PRO A 49 -15.98 28.26 28.98
C PRO A 49 -17.55 28.22 29.02
N THR A 50 -18.04 27.09 29.58
CA THR A 50 -19.28 26.85 30.38
C THR A 50 -20.60 26.37 29.76
N ASN A 51 -21.03 25.20 30.30
CA ASN A 51 -22.36 24.70 30.66
C ASN A 51 -23.53 24.72 29.66
N SER A 52 -24.06 23.54 29.31
CA SER A 52 -25.26 23.00 29.97
C SER A 52 -25.70 21.65 29.37
N SER A 53 -26.20 20.81 30.26
CA SER A 53 -26.83 19.50 30.08
C SER A 53 -28.16 19.56 29.35
N LEU A 54 -28.51 18.49 28.61
CA LEU A 54 -29.82 17.82 28.70
C LEU A 54 -29.81 16.55 27.85
N GLY A 55 -30.07 15.41 28.50
CA GLY A 55 -30.30 14.13 27.83
C GLY A 55 -31.77 13.97 27.44
N LEU A 56 -32.03 12.98 26.57
CA LEU A 56 -33.31 12.27 26.52
C LEU A 56 -33.12 10.92 25.80
N ASN A 57 -33.70 9.90 26.44
CA ASN A 57 -33.65 8.49 26.11
C ASN A 57 -34.75 8.07 25.13
N ALA A 58 -34.52 6.86 24.60
CA ALA A 58 -35.50 5.82 24.22
C ALA A 58 -36.17 5.96 22.83
N ALA A 59 -36.07 4.93 21.99
CA ALA A 59 -36.84 3.69 22.12
C ALA A 59 -36.65 2.75 20.92
N HIS A 60 -36.74 1.45 21.18
CA HIS A 60 -36.66 0.33 20.26
C HIS A 60 -37.95 0.09 19.45
N THR A 61 -37.82 -0.50 18.25
CA THR A 61 -38.44 -1.78 17.76
C THR A 61 -38.46 -1.82 16.20
N PRO A 62 -38.71 -2.97 15.53
CA PRO A 62 -37.91 -4.20 15.52
C PRO A 62 -37.55 -4.69 14.08
N LEU A 63 -36.75 -5.77 14.04
CA LEU A 63 -36.27 -6.53 12.88
C LEU A 63 -37.38 -7.00 11.90
N VAL A 64 -37.07 -6.94 10.60
CA VAL A 64 -37.69 -7.76 9.56
C VAL A 64 -36.65 -8.71 8.98
N THR A 65 -36.91 -10.01 9.15
CA THR A 65 -36.15 -11.14 8.61
C THR A 65 -36.41 -11.32 7.11
N PHE A 66 -35.36 -11.35 6.29
CA PHE A 66 -35.46 -11.80 4.89
C PHE A 66 -34.87 -13.21 4.69
N ARG A 67 -35.70 -14.04 4.05
CA ARG A 67 -35.50 -15.45 3.67
C ARG A 67 -34.29 -15.59 2.72
N LYS A 68 -33.34 -16.48 3.06
CA LYS A 68 -32.29 -16.97 2.15
C LYS A 68 -32.87 -17.98 1.15
N SER A 69 -32.78 -17.68 -0.14
CA SER A 69 -32.94 -18.68 -1.20
C SER A 69 -31.61 -19.40 -1.46
N LYS A 70 -31.65 -20.73 -1.40
CA LYS A 70 -30.56 -21.65 -1.71
C LYS A 70 -30.32 -21.66 -3.22
N VAL A 71 -29.12 -21.30 -3.67
CA VAL A 71 -28.61 -21.68 -5.00
C VAL A 71 -27.46 -22.66 -4.76
N SER A 72 -27.69 -23.90 -5.21
CA SER A 72 -26.73 -24.99 -5.20
C SER A 72 -25.68 -24.76 -6.30
N SER A 73 -24.43 -24.55 -5.93
CA SER A 73 -23.28 -24.74 -6.83
C SER A 73 -22.39 -25.82 -6.23
N SER A 74 -22.41 -26.98 -6.88
CA SER A 74 -21.54 -28.12 -6.62
C SER A 74 -20.12 -27.76 -7.06
N VAL A 75 -19.27 -27.38 -6.12
CA VAL A 75 -17.81 -27.34 -6.33
C VAL A 75 -17.22 -28.55 -5.60
N THR A 76 -16.78 -29.53 -6.38
CA THR A 76 -16.02 -30.69 -5.89
C THR A 76 -14.66 -30.22 -5.37
N PRO A 77 -14.26 -30.50 -4.13
CA PRO A 77 -12.91 -30.20 -3.65
C PRO A 77 -11.91 -31.19 -4.27
N LEU A 78 -10.89 -30.68 -4.97
CA LEU A 78 -9.73 -31.48 -5.37
C LEU A 78 -8.94 -31.92 -4.11
N PRO A 79 -8.42 -33.16 -4.07
CA PRO A 79 -7.84 -33.74 -2.87
C PRO A 79 -6.56 -33.03 -2.44
N TYR A 80 -6.53 -32.69 -1.16
CA TYR A 80 -5.36 -32.24 -0.41
C TYR A 80 -4.28 -33.33 -0.45
N LEU A 81 -3.26 -33.14 -1.29
CA LEU A 81 -2.05 -33.96 -1.28
C LEU A 81 -1.31 -33.71 0.05
N LYS A 82 -1.48 -34.62 1.01
CA LYS A 82 -0.58 -34.79 2.15
C LYS A 82 0.81 -35.12 1.60
N GLY A 83 1.68 -34.11 1.54
CA GLY A 83 3.11 -34.30 1.33
C GLY A 83 3.68 -35.06 2.52
N LYS A 84 4.26 -36.24 2.24
CA LYS A 84 5.07 -37.01 3.19
C LYS A 84 6.19 -36.12 3.74
N THR A 85 6.35 -36.17 5.06
CA THR A 85 7.51 -35.66 5.79
C THR A 85 8.77 -36.36 5.29
N SER A 86 9.49 -35.68 4.39
CA SER A 86 10.92 -35.94 4.21
C SER A 86 11.66 -34.92 5.05
N ASN A 87 12.53 -35.40 5.94
CA ASN A 87 13.54 -34.58 6.60
C ASN A 87 14.47 -33.99 5.53
N SER A 88 14.04 -32.89 4.92
CA SER A 88 14.94 -31.99 4.21
C SER A 88 15.57 -31.13 5.28
N SER A 89 16.86 -31.33 5.55
CA SER A 89 17.71 -30.28 6.09
C SER A 89 17.36 -29.00 5.31
N SER A 90 16.86 -27.97 5.99
CA SER A 90 16.54 -26.69 5.35
C SER A 90 17.83 -26.17 4.74
N SER A 91 18.00 -26.28 3.43
CA SER A 91 19.12 -25.67 2.72
C SER A 91 19.12 -24.19 3.09
N GLU A 92 20.21 -23.74 3.70
CA GLU A 92 20.39 -22.33 4.07
C GLU A 92 20.19 -21.47 2.81
N TRP A 93 19.36 -20.44 2.89
CA TRP A 93 19.09 -19.56 1.76
C TRP A 93 20.39 -18.87 1.32
N THR A 94 20.68 -18.88 0.00
CA THR A 94 21.86 -18.23 -0.56
C THR A 94 21.49 -17.17 -1.58
N PHE A 95 22.14 -16.01 -1.53
CA PHE A 95 21.88 -14.92 -2.46
C PHE A 95 22.41 -15.21 -3.87
N ASN A 96 21.51 -15.20 -4.86
CA ASN A 96 21.83 -15.35 -6.26
C ASN A 96 21.98 -13.97 -6.92
N ARG A 97 23.19 -13.41 -6.82
CA ARG A 97 23.52 -12.09 -7.38
C ARG A 97 23.27 -12.00 -8.89
N THR A 98 23.54 -13.06 -9.64
CA THR A 98 23.34 -13.10 -11.10
C THR A 98 21.87 -12.93 -11.46
N LEU A 99 20.99 -13.66 -10.78
CA LEU A 99 19.54 -13.55 -10.99
C LEU A 99 18.99 -12.19 -10.55
N SER A 100 19.43 -11.67 -9.39
CA SER A 100 19.06 -10.32 -8.94
C SER A 100 19.44 -9.25 -9.97
N ASN A 101 20.67 -9.32 -10.52
CA ASN A 101 21.13 -8.41 -11.57
C ASN A 101 20.33 -8.53 -12.88
N LEU A 102 19.93 -9.75 -13.26
CA LEU A 102 19.07 -9.97 -14.43
C LEU A 102 17.70 -9.31 -14.24
N ILE A 103 17.07 -9.51 -13.08
CA ILE A 103 15.79 -8.88 -12.72
C ILE A 103 15.92 -7.36 -12.75
N ARG A 104 16.98 -6.81 -12.11
CA ARG A 104 17.29 -5.38 -12.12
C ARG A 104 17.40 -4.80 -13.53
N LYS A 105 18.06 -5.53 -14.45
CA LYS A 105 18.21 -5.13 -15.86
C LYS A 105 16.88 -5.18 -16.62
N ASN A 106 16.04 -6.18 -16.34
CA ASN A 106 14.73 -6.31 -16.97
C ASN A 106 13.78 -5.20 -16.50
N ILE A 107 13.75 -4.89 -15.20
CA ILE A 107 12.92 -3.81 -14.63
C ILE A 107 13.32 -2.44 -15.21
N LEU A 108 14.61 -2.21 -15.47
CA LEU A 108 15.08 -0.94 -16.06
C LEU A 108 14.45 -0.61 -17.42
N ARG A 109 13.95 -1.62 -18.16
CA ARG A 109 13.23 -1.40 -19.43
C ARG A 109 11.85 -0.77 -19.24
N PHE A 110 11.29 -0.83 -18.03
CA PHE A 110 9.97 -0.33 -17.70
C PHE A 110 10.05 0.93 -16.82
N LEU A 111 10.99 0.94 -15.87
CA LEU A 111 11.04 1.90 -14.78
C LEU A 111 12.44 2.48 -14.57
N ASP A 112 12.52 3.79 -14.39
CA ASP A 112 13.71 4.49 -13.93
C ASP A 112 13.43 5.07 -12.53
N ALA A 113 13.99 4.48 -11.48
CA ALA A 113 13.73 4.91 -10.11
C ALA A 113 14.12 6.36 -9.84
N GLU A 114 15.13 6.91 -10.53
CA GLU A 114 15.47 8.33 -10.33
C GLU A 114 14.37 9.24 -10.86
N ARG A 115 13.74 8.90 -11.98
CA ARG A 115 12.70 9.71 -12.62
C ARG A 115 11.30 9.43 -12.09
N ASP A 116 11.04 8.19 -11.71
CA ASP A 116 9.69 7.73 -11.39
C ASP A 116 9.34 7.83 -9.92
N ILE A 117 10.34 7.96 -9.03
CA ILE A 117 10.07 8.10 -7.60
C ILE A 117 9.37 9.40 -7.25
N SER A 118 9.65 10.48 -7.98
CA SER A 118 8.98 11.77 -7.77
C SER A 118 8.86 12.58 -9.05
N ILE A 119 7.71 13.22 -9.24
CA ILE A 119 7.61 14.44 -10.04
C ILE A 119 8.45 15.55 -9.40
N LEU A 120 8.93 16.47 -10.23
CA LEU A 120 9.85 17.53 -9.80
C LEU A 120 9.17 18.90 -9.87
N LYS A 121 9.69 19.84 -9.08
CA LYS A 121 9.22 21.22 -9.04
C LYS A 121 9.35 21.94 -10.39
N SER A 122 10.27 21.51 -11.26
CA SER A 122 10.44 22.03 -12.61
C SER A 122 9.35 21.60 -13.59
N THR A 123 8.57 20.57 -13.25
CA THR A 123 7.59 19.95 -14.15
C THR A 123 6.19 20.56 -14.01
N PHE A 124 5.89 21.19 -12.86
CA PHE A 124 4.56 21.68 -12.52
C PHE A 124 4.60 23.07 -11.90
N LYS A 125 3.46 23.74 -11.88
CA LYS A 125 3.20 25.02 -11.20
C LYS A 125 1.89 24.92 -10.38
N PRO A 126 1.71 25.77 -9.35
CA PRO A 126 0.42 25.88 -8.68
C PRO A 126 -0.71 26.12 -9.68
N GLY A 127 -1.81 25.39 -9.51
CA GLY A 127 -2.97 25.42 -10.40
C GLY A 127 -2.94 24.44 -11.58
N ASP A 128 -1.79 23.82 -11.89
CA ASP A 128 -1.72 22.80 -12.94
C ASP A 128 -2.65 21.62 -12.64
N VAL A 129 -3.36 21.15 -13.67
CA VAL A 129 -4.34 20.07 -13.56
C VAL A 129 -3.68 18.71 -13.69
N ILE A 130 -3.98 17.81 -12.76
CA ILE A 130 -3.53 16.41 -12.75
C ILE A 130 -4.75 15.48 -12.71
N HIS A 131 -4.72 14.46 -13.56
CA HIS A 131 -5.70 13.37 -13.54
C HIS A 131 -5.31 12.31 -12.52
N TYR A 132 -6.31 11.75 -11.83
CA TYR A 132 -6.07 10.59 -10.98
C TYR A 132 -5.69 9.36 -11.81
N ILE A 133 -4.78 8.55 -11.29
CA ILE A 133 -4.28 7.37 -11.99
C ILE A 133 -5.36 6.30 -12.13
N PHE A 134 -6.18 6.10 -11.09
CA PHE A 134 -7.26 5.11 -11.09
C PHE A 134 -8.61 5.63 -11.61
N ASP A 135 -8.79 6.94 -11.66
CA ASP A 135 -10.00 7.57 -12.19
C ASP A 135 -9.60 8.73 -13.09
N ARG A 136 -9.37 8.43 -14.37
CA ARG A 136 -8.87 9.42 -15.33
C ARG A 136 -9.90 10.50 -15.67
N GLN A 137 -11.17 10.32 -15.32
CA GLN A 137 -12.21 11.32 -15.54
C GLN A 137 -12.18 12.40 -14.44
N ARG A 138 -11.62 12.07 -13.28
CA ARG A 138 -11.46 13.01 -12.17
C ARG A 138 -10.09 13.67 -12.20
N THR A 139 -10.09 14.94 -11.81
CA THR A 139 -8.88 15.75 -11.73
C THR A 139 -8.72 16.40 -10.36
N THR A 140 -7.52 16.89 -10.11
CA THR A 140 -7.16 17.78 -9.00
C THR A 140 -6.11 18.77 -9.48
N ASN A 141 -5.90 19.84 -8.73
CA ASN A 141 -4.90 20.84 -9.06
C ASN A 141 -3.69 20.71 -8.12
N ILE A 142 -2.50 21.05 -8.63
CA ILE A 142 -1.33 21.25 -7.78
C ILE A 142 -1.61 22.43 -6.84
N SER A 143 -1.74 22.18 -5.54
CA SER A 143 -1.87 23.23 -4.53
C SER A 143 -0.53 23.94 -4.30
N GLU A 144 -0.59 25.18 -3.80
CA GLU A 144 0.62 25.92 -3.37
C GLU A 144 1.43 25.10 -2.35
N ASN A 145 0.75 24.55 -1.34
CA ASN A 145 1.37 23.75 -0.29
C ASN A 145 2.08 22.51 -0.87
N LEU A 146 1.44 21.79 -1.79
CA LEU A 146 2.07 20.64 -2.45
C LEU A 146 3.26 21.07 -3.30
N TYR A 147 3.14 22.17 -4.05
CA TYR A 147 4.23 22.72 -4.85
C TYR A 147 5.46 23.12 -4.01
N HIS A 148 5.24 23.65 -2.81
CA HIS A 148 6.32 23.94 -1.86
C HIS A 148 7.10 22.68 -1.43
N LEU A 149 6.42 21.54 -1.34
CA LEU A 149 7.03 20.25 -0.99
C LEU A 149 7.49 19.43 -2.21
N LEU A 150 7.33 19.90 -3.45
CA LEU A 150 7.91 19.19 -4.59
C LEU A 150 9.45 19.26 -4.57
N PRO A 151 10.14 18.12 -4.74
CA PRO A 151 11.59 18.13 -4.77
C PRO A 151 12.13 18.83 -6.02
N THR A 152 13.23 19.56 -5.87
CA THR A 152 13.96 20.18 -6.99
C THR A 152 14.83 19.18 -7.75
N ALA A 153 15.26 18.10 -7.09
CA ALA A 153 15.97 16.99 -7.68
C ALA A 153 15.50 15.68 -7.07
N SER A 154 15.62 14.57 -7.82
CA SER A 154 15.17 13.27 -7.35
C SER A 154 15.84 12.87 -6.03
N PRO A 155 15.06 12.45 -5.01
CA PRO A 155 15.60 11.96 -3.74
C PRO A 155 16.46 10.69 -3.87
N MET A 156 16.37 9.99 -5.01
CA MET A 156 17.13 8.78 -5.31
C MET A 156 18.24 9.01 -6.34
N ARG A 157 18.50 10.26 -6.73
CA ARG A 157 19.55 10.58 -7.69
C ARG A 157 20.91 10.08 -7.20
N LYS A 158 21.57 9.22 -7.99
CA LYS A 158 22.88 8.62 -7.69
C LYS A 158 22.93 7.87 -6.36
N GLN A 159 21.80 7.36 -5.88
CA GLN A 159 21.75 6.56 -4.65
C GLN A 159 21.89 5.08 -4.97
N HIS A 160 22.71 4.38 -4.19
CA HIS A 160 22.91 2.94 -4.31
C HIS A 160 23.29 2.35 -2.95
N TYR A 161 22.70 1.21 -2.59
CA TYR A 161 22.85 0.56 -1.29
C TYR A 161 23.12 -0.93 -1.48
N ARG A 162 23.92 -1.55 -0.60
CA ARG A 162 24.27 -2.96 -0.76
C ARG A 162 23.14 -3.85 -0.27
N LYS A 163 22.63 -3.60 0.93
CA LYS A 163 21.57 -4.42 1.54
C LYS A 163 20.40 -3.57 1.98
N CYS A 164 19.20 -3.88 1.46
CA CYS A 164 17.99 -3.15 1.78
C CYS A 164 16.96 -4.04 2.45
N ALA A 165 16.28 -3.52 3.48
CA ALA A 165 15.10 -4.13 4.05
C ALA A 165 13.85 -3.42 3.52
N ILE A 166 12.83 -4.18 3.12
CA ILE A 166 11.50 -3.69 2.82
C ILE A 166 10.55 -4.31 3.84
N VAL A 167 9.93 -3.45 4.64
CA VAL A 167 9.05 -3.84 5.73
C VAL A 167 7.61 -3.56 5.31
N GLY A 168 6.90 -4.65 5.02
CA GLY A 168 5.45 -4.66 4.89
C GLY A 168 4.78 -4.65 6.27
N ASN A 169 3.44 -4.62 6.28
CA ASN A 169 2.70 -4.31 7.50
C ASN A 169 2.07 -5.53 8.17
N SER A 170 2.29 -6.75 7.66
CA SER A 170 1.60 -7.95 8.15
C SER A 170 1.86 -8.22 9.63
N GLY A 171 0.84 -8.73 10.32
CA GLY A 171 0.93 -9.19 11.71
C GLY A 171 1.90 -10.35 11.93
N ILE A 172 2.42 -10.99 10.86
CA ILE A 172 3.46 -12.03 10.96
C ILE A 172 4.73 -11.53 11.66
N LEU A 173 4.94 -10.21 11.72
CA LEU A 173 6.08 -9.61 12.41
C LEU A 173 5.95 -9.66 13.94
N LEU A 174 4.76 -9.82 14.50
CA LEU A 174 4.57 -9.78 15.95
C LEU A 174 5.29 -10.95 16.64
N ASN A 175 6.13 -10.63 17.62
CA ASN A 175 7.04 -11.54 18.33
C ASN A 175 8.10 -12.21 17.45
N SER A 176 8.45 -11.59 16.31
CA SER A 176 9.50 -12.10 15.42
C SER A 176 10.92 -11.75 15.89
N SER A 177 11.06 -10.73 16.77
CA SER A 177 12.36 -10.20 17.19
C SER A 177 13.27 -9.77 16.01
N CYS A 178 12.68 -9.37 14.89
CA CYS A 178 13.38 -8.99 13.68
C CYS A 178 13.92 -7.55 13.70
N GLY A 179 13.62 -6.75 14.73
CA GLY A 179 13.95 -5.32 14.75
C GLY A 179 15.44 -5.02 14.55
N ASP A 180 16.32 -5.70 15.30
CA ASP A 180 17.77 -5.51 15.17
C ASP A 180 18.29 -5.90 13.78
N GLU A 181 17.75 -6.99 13.20
CA GLU A 181 18.14 -7.42 11.86
C GLU A 181 17.69 -6.40 10.81
N ILE A 182 16.45 -5.90 10.90
CA ILE A 182 15.92 -4.87 10.00
C ILE A 182 16.81 -3.62 10.07
N ASP A 183 17.12 -3.14 11.27
CA ASP A 183 17.89 -1.89 11.47
C ASP A 183 19.36 -2.00 11.05
N SER A 184 19.89 -3.23 10.94
CA SER A 184 21.23 -3.52 10.42
C SER A 184 21.39 -3.29 8.90
N HIS A 185 20.29 -3.13 8.16
CA HIS A 185 20.34 -2.91 6.71
C HIS A 185 20.83 -1.49 6.36
N ASP A 186 21.50 -1.34 5.22
CA ASP A 186 22.01 -0.03 4.76
C ASP A 186 20.86 0.95 4.49
N PHE A 187 19.72 0.42 4.01
CA PHE A 187 18.54 1.21 3.68
C PHE A 187 17.24 0.47 4.02
N VAL A 188 16.36 1.10 4.79
CA VAL A 188 15.08 0.53 5.23
C VAL A 188 13.91 1.27 4.58
N ILE A 189 13.09 0.52 3.83
CA ILE A 189 11.86 0.98 3.18
C ILE A 189 10.66 0.47 3.97
N ARG A 190 9.78 1.37 4.40
CA ARG A 190 8.54 1.04 5.13
C ARG A 190 7.30 1.39 4.32
N CYS A 191 6.20 0.70 4.59
CA CYS A 191 4.95 0.90 3.88
C CYS A 191 3.91 1.66 4.71
N ASN A 192 3.27 2.65 4.10
CA ASN A 192 2.08 3.35 4.57
C ASN A 192 2.23 3.94 5.99
N LEU A 193 3.33 4.63 6.28
CA LEU A 193 3.58 5.38 7.52
C LEU A 193 3.18 4.62 8.79
N ALA A 194 3.39 3.30 8.79
CA ALA A 194 3.01 2.46 9.91
C ALA A 194 3.75 2.90 11.19
N PRO A 195 3.11 2.78 12.37
CA PRO A 195 3.76 2.94 13.67
C PRO A 195 4.95 1.98 13.80
N VAL A 196 5.99 2.39 14.53
CA VAL A 196 7.22 1.60 14.71
C VAL A 196 7.72 1.56 16.15
N GLU A 197 7.48 2.59 16.95
CA GLU A 197 8.08 2.73 18.28
C GLU A 197 7.59 1.66 19.25
N GLU A 198 6.29 1.41 19.26
CA GLU A 198 5.65 0.42 20.12
C GLU A 198 5.96 -1.03 19.66
N TYR A 199 6.50 -1.19 18.46
CA TYR A 199 6.79 -2.47 17.82
C TYR A 199 8.30 -2.65 17.53
N ALA A 200 9.16 -1.81 18.10
CA ALA A 200 10.56 -1.70 17.71
C ALA A 200 11.34 -3.02 17.79
N ALA A 201 11.03 -3.87 18.78
CA ALA A 201 11.65 -5.19 18.92
C ALA A 201 11.41 -6.10 17.71
N ASP A 202 10.26 -5.96 17.05
CA ASP A 202 9.83 -6.78 15.94
C ASP A 202 10.11 -6.12 14.58
N VAL A 203 9.92 -4.81 14.48
CA VAL A 203 9.94 -4.10 13.19
C VAL A 203 11.10 -3.12 13.04
N GLY A 204 11.86 -2.85 14.09
CA GLY A 204 12.96 -1.88 14.11
C GLY A 204 12.49 -0.42 14.05
N LEU A 205 13.41 0.51 14.28
CA LEU A 205 13.15 1.96 14.24
C LEU A 205 13.67 2.62 12.97
N ARG A 206 14.71 2.07 12.34
CA ARG A 206 15.37 2.67 11.19
C ARG A 206 14.37 2.82 10.06
N THR A 207 14.32 4.01 9.50
CA THR A 207 13.52 4.34 8.31
C THR A 207 14.39 5.21 7.42
N ASN A 208 14.45 4.91 6.12
CA ASN A 208 15.13 5.75 5.15
C ASN A 208 14.19 6.21 4.04
N LEU A 209 13.20 5.39 3.71
CA LEU A 209 12.05 5.73 2.88
C LEU A 209 10.79 5.14 3.50
N VAL A 210 9.71 5.91 3.54
CA VAL A 210 8.39 5.41 3.92
C VAL A 210 7.33 5.94 2.98
N THR A 211 6.43 5.07 2.53
CA THR A 211 5.26 5.52 1.77
C THR A 211 4.16 6.00 2.71
N MET A 212 3.32 6.92 2.29
CA MET A 212 2.16 7.39 3.06
C MET A 212 0.92 7.40 2.18
N ASN A 213 0.33 6.22 1.94
CA ASN A 213 -0.97 6.16 1.30
C ASN A 213 -1.99 6.98 2.14
N PRO A 214 -2.81 7.85 1.53
CA PRO A 214 -3.72 8.72 2.29
C PRO A 214 -4.61 7.97 3.29
N SER A 215 -5.02 6.73 2.96
CA SER A 215 -5.83 5.90 3.86
C SER A 215 -5.18 5.55 5.20
N VAL A 216 -3.86 5.71 5.35
CA VAL A 216 -3.20 5.51 6.65
C VAL A 216 -3.63 6.57 7.68
N VAL A 217 -3.90 7.80 7.24
CA VAL A 217 -4.32 8.89 8.15
C VAL A 217 -5.63 8.52 8.84
N GLN A 218 -6.55 7.91 8.11
CA GLN A 218 -7.76 7.32 8.69
C GLN A 218 -7.45 6.13 9.60
N ARG A 219 -6.69 5.16 9.10
CA ARG A 219 -6.57 3.83 9.71
C ARG A 219 -5.68 3.79 10.96
N ALA A 220 -4.59 4.54 10.96
CA ALA A 220 -3.62 4.55 12.06
C ALA A 220 -3.66 5.84 12.88
N PHE A 221 -4.27 6.91 12.37
CA PHE A 221 -4.30 8.23 13.00
C PHE A 221 -5.71 8.82 13.13
N GLN A 222 -6.75 7.99 13.02
CA GLN A 222 -8.17 8.33 13.24
C GLN A 222 -8.63 9.63 12.58
N ASP A 223 -8.19 9.87 11.33
CA ASP A 223 -8.52 11.08 10.56
C ASP A 223 -8.21 12.38 11.33
N LEU A 224 -7.20 12.35 12.21
CA LEU A 224 -6.76 13.47 13.02
C LEU A 224 -7.92 14.11 13.82
N SER A 225 -8.87 13.29 14.26
CA SER A 225 -10.13 13.71 14.88
C SER A 225 -9.97 14.38 16.26
N SER A 226 -8.80 14.30 16.88
CA SER A 226 -8.48 14.95 18.15
C SER A 226 -7.05 15.49 18.16
N GLU A 227 -6.76 16.39 19.11
CA GLU A 227 -5.40 16.92 19.32
C GLU A 227 -4.39 15.80 19.59
N GLU A 228 -4.76 14.78 20.37
CA GLU A 228 -3.92 13.60 20.60
C GLU A 228 -3.53 12.90 19.27
N TRP A 229 -4.48 12.74 18.34
CA TRP A 229 -4.20 12.10 17.05
C TRP A 229 -3.35 12.98 16.13
N VAL A 230 -3.54 14.30 16.19
CA VAL A 230 -2.66 15.26 15.51
C VAL A 230 -1.24 15.15 16.05
N GLU A 231 -1.06 15.17 17.38
CA GLU A 231 0.25 15.05 18.03
C GLU A 231 0.94 13.73 17.67
N ARG A 232 0.21 12.60 17.72
CA ARG A 232 0.74 11.29 17.32
C ARG A 232 1.21 11.28 15.86
N PHE A 233 0.43 11.89 14.96
CA PHE A 233 0.79 11.97 13.55
C PHE A 233 2.01 12.87 13.32
N VAL A 234 2.06 14.04 13.96
CA VAL A 234 3.21 14.96 13.90
C VAL A 234 4.46 14.31 14.49
N HIS A 235 4.35 13.62 15.63
CA HIS A 235 5.44 12.87 16.23
C HIS A 235 5.99 11.81 15.25
N ARG A 236 5.10 11.06 14.60
CA ARG A 236 5.49 10.07 13.58
C ARG A 236 6.19 10.71 12.39
N LEU A 237 5.76 11.89 11.94
CA LEU A 237 6.40 12.63 10.87
C LEU A 237 7.79 13.14 11.29
N GLN A 238 7.91 13.67 12.51
CA GLN A 238 9.18 14.18 13.06
C GLN A 238 10.23 13.08 13.24
N SER A 239 9.81 11.86 13.63
CA SER A 239 10.73 10.73 13.79
C SER A 239 11.35 10.24 12.48
N LEU A 240 10.87 10.70 11.33
CA LEU A 240 11.48 10.40 10.02
C LEU A 240 12.82 11.10 9.78
N SER A 241 13.09 12.24 10.43
CA SER A 241 14.39 12.92 10.50
C SER A 241 15.30 12.79 9.26
N GLY A 242 14.88 13.36 8.13
CA GLY A 242 15.64 13.39 6.87
C GLY A 242 15.35 12.22 5.91
N SER A 243 14.50 11.28 6.32
CA SER A 243 14.00 10.20 5.46
C SER A 243 13.17 10.71 4.29
N VAL A 244 13.01 9.86 3.28
CA VAL A 244 12.11 10.12 2.16
C VAL A 244 10.68 9.78 2.58
N LEU A 245 9.78 10.78 2.56
CA LEU A 245 8.34 10.58 2.72
C LEU A 245 7.70 10.55 1.33
N TRP A 246 7.30 9.37 0.90
CA TRP A 246 6.75 9.13 -0.43
C TRP A 246 5.21 9.15 -0.39
N ILE A 247 4.60 10.18 -0.97
CA ILE A 247 3.15 10.47 -0.86
C ILE A 247 2.49 10.23 -2.24
N PRO A 248 1.74 9.14 -2.43
CA PRO A 248 1.00 8.87 -3.66
C PRO A 248 -0.28 9.73 -3.78
N ALA A 249 -0.11 11.05 -3.84
CA ALA A 249 -1.19 12.04 -3.80
C ALA A 249 -2.20 11.93 -4.94
N PHE A 250 -1.79 11.38 -6.09
CA PHE A 250 -2.58 11.37 -7.32
C PHE A 250 -3.05 9.97 -7.74
N MET A 251 -2.99 8.98 -6.85
CA MET A 251 -3.37 7.61 -7.20
C MET A 251 -4.89 7.44 -7.32
N ALA A 252 -5.65 7.85 -6.31
CA ALA A 252 -7.10 7.67 -6.21
C ALA A 252 -7.78 8.96 -5.74
N LYS A 253 -9.01 9.19 -6.18
CA LYS A 253 -9.92 10.18 -5.60
C LYS A 253 -10.30 9.78 -4.17
N GLY A 254 -10.55 10.76 -3.29
CA GLY A 254 -11.01 10.57 -1.90
C GLY A 254 -9.89 10.64 -0.84
N GLY A 255 -8.63 10.81 -1.27
CA GLY A 255 -7.48 10.94 -0.38
C GLY A 255 -6.96 12.37 -0.21
N GLU A 256 -7.50 13.34 -0.94
CA GLU A 256 -6.93 14.68 -1.08
C GLU A 256 -6.84 15.44 0.22
N GLU A 257 -7.90 15.37 1.01
CA GLU A 257 -7.98 16.09 2.27
C GLU A 257 -6.91 15.59 3.25
N ARG A 258 -6.74 14.27 3.35
CA ARG A 258 -5.69 13.62 4.17
C ARG A 258 -4.29 13.95 3.69
N VAL A 259 -4.09 14.04 2.37
CA VAL A 259 -2.81 14.51 1.78
C VAL A 259 -2.55 15.96 2.17
N GLU A 260 -3.56 16.83 2.04
CA GLU A 260 -3.45 18.25 2.36
C GLU A 260 -3.17 18.45 3.86
N TRP A 261 -3.82 17.71 4.75
CA TRP A 261 -3.52 17.73 6.19
C TRP A 261 -2.07 17.36 6.47
N ALA A 262 -1.58 16.28 5.87
CA ALA A 262 -0.20 15.85 6.04
C ALA A 262 0.80 16.92 5.56
N ILE A 263 0.58 17.47 4.36
CA ILE A 263 1.39 18.54 3.78
C ILE A 263 1.38 19.79 4.69
N ARG A 264 0.22 20.20 5.17
CA ARG A 264 0.09 21.36 6.07
C ARG A 264 0.85 21.17 7.36
N LEU A 265 0.74 20.00 7.99
CA LEU A 265 1.45 19.71 9.23
C LEU A 265 2.97 19.66 9.02
N ILE A 266 3.44 19.11 7.89
CA ILE A 266 4.87 19.14 7.53
C ILE A 266 5.38 20.59 7.45
N LEU A 267 4.63 21.46 6.77
CA LEU A 267 5.00 22.87 6.61
C LEU A 267 4.91 23.64 7.94
N LEU A 268 3.82 23.47 8.68
CA LEU A 268 3.55 24.17 9.94
C LEU A 268 4.58 23.83 11.02
N HIS A 269 4.94 22.55 11.16
CA HIS A 269 5.89 22.09 12.16
C HIS A 269 7.33 22.01 11.64
N THR A 270 7.58 22.49 10.42
CA THR A 270 8.91 22.47 9.79
C THR A 270 9.58 21.09 9.84
N VAL A 271 8.79 20.04 9.57
CA VAL A 271 9.24 18.65 9.70
C VAL A 271 10.40 18.40 8.73
N ASN A 272 11.52 17.91 9.27
CA ASN A 272 12.68 17.52 8.47
C ASN A 272 12.42 16.21 7.71
N VAL A 273 11.81 16.29 6.54
CA VAL A 273 11.58 15.16 5.62
C VAL A 273 11.86 15.56 4.18
N ARG A 274 12.30 14.59 3.37
CA ARG A 274 12.43 14.75 1.92
C ARG A 274 11.19 14.17 1.25
N THR A 275 10.30 15.02 0.78
CA THR A 275 9.05 14.58 0.15
C THR A 275 9.28 14.09 -1.28
N ALA A 276 8.52 13.07 -1.67
CA ALA A 276 8.49 12.51 -3.02
C ALA A 276 7.03 12.22 -3.41
N PHE A 277 6.64 12.59 -4.63
CA PHE A 277 5.29 12.41 -5.16
C PHE A 277 5.38 11.62 -6.46
N PRO A 278 4.97 10.35 -6.51
CA PRO A 278 5.31 9.48 -7.62
C PRO A 278 4.86 9.99 -8.98
N SER A 279 5.67 9.67 -9.99
CA SER A 279 5.31 9.84 -11.39
C SER A 279 3.99 9.14 -11.71
N LEU A 280 3.15 9.78 -12.52
CA LEU A 280 1.86 9.23 -12.97
C LEU A 280 2.01 7.94 -13.79
N ARG A 281 3.23 7.69 -14.33
CA ARG A 281 3.58 6.47 -15.07
C ARG A 281 3.97 5.29 -14.16
N LEU A 282 4.49 5.55 -12.96
CA LEU A 282 5.17 4.56 -12.12
C LEU A 282 4.35 3.26 -11.96
N LEU A 283 3.07 3.40 -11.61
CA LEU A 283 2.22 2.23 -11.37
C LEU A 283 1.99 1.40 -12.64
N HIS A 284 1.77 2.07 -13.78
CA HIS A 284 1.61 1.42 -15.07
C HIS A 284 2.90 0.69 -15.49
N ALA A 285 4.06 1.30 -15.25
CA ALA A 285 5.36 0.70 -15.51
C ALA A 285 5.59 -0.57 -14.67
N VAL A 286 5.33 -0.50 -13.36
CA VAL A 286 5.45 -1.66 -12.47
C VAL A 286 4.47 -2.76 -12.88
N ARG A 287 3.19 -2.43 -13.10
CA ARG A 287 2.20 -3.39 -13.58
C ARG A 287 2.62 -4.03 -14.90
N GLY A 288 3.10 -3.23 -15.85
CA GLY A 288 3.57 -3.71 -17.15
C GLY A 288 4.68 -4.75 -17.02
N TYR A 289 5.69 -4.48 -16.18
CA TYR A 289 6.76 -5.44 -15.91
C TYR A 289 6.23 -6.79 -15.41
N TRP A 290 5.36 -6.78 -14.40
CA TRP A 290 4.83 -8.01 -13.82
C TRP A 290 3.93 -8.79 -14.80
N LEU A 291 3.12 -8.09 -15.59
CA LEU A 291 2.30 -8.72 -16.63
C LEU A 291 3.14 -9.37 -17.72
N THR A 292 4.21 -8.71 -18.19
CA THR A 292 5.16 -9.28 -19.16
C THR A 292 5.84 -10.54 -18.61
N ASN A 293 5.98 -10.65 -17.28
CA ASN A 293 6.53 -11.82 -16.60
C ASN A 293 5.44 -12.79 -16.10
N HIS A 294 4.27 -12.78 -16.74
CA HIS A 294 3.15 -13.71 -16.49
C HIS A 294 2.54 -13.64 -15.08
N VAL A 295 2.71 -12.52 -14.38
CA VAL A 295 2.06 -12.27 -13.08
C VAL A 295 0.84 -11.38 -13.29
N GLN A 296 -0.34 -11.99 -13.29
CA GLN A 296 -1.63 -11.33 -13.56
C GLN A 296 -2.12 -10.50 -12.37
N ILE A 297 -1.51 -9.33 -12.16
CA ILE A 297 -1.90 -8.37 -11.13
C ILE A 297 -2.79 -7.25 -11.71
N LYS A 298 -3.98 -7.04 -11.13
CA LYS A 298 -4.85 -5.89 -11.47
C LYS A 298 -4.18 -4.60 -11.00
N ARG A 299 -3.80 -4.54 -9.72
CA ARG A 299 -3.09 -3.41 -9.09
C ARG A 299 -2.02 -3.93 -8.13
N PRO A 300 -0.73 -3.60 -8.32
CA PRO A 300 0.31 -4.03 -7.39
C PRO A 300 0.07 -3.40 -6.01
N THR A 301 0.35 -4.14 -4.93
CA THR A 301 0.42 -3.54 -3.60
C THR A 301 1.57 -2.54 -3.47
N THR A 302 1.50 -1.69 -2.44
CA THR A 302 2.63 -0.85 -2.02
C THR A 302 3.90 -1.68 -1.82
N GLY A 303 3.81 -2.88 -1.23
CA GLY A 303 4.96 -3.76 -1.00
C GLY A 303 5.62 -4.22 -2.30
N LEU A 304 4.83 -4.70 -3.27
CA LEU A 304 5.34 -5.12 -4.58
C LEU A 304 5.89 -3.94 -5.38
N LEU A 305 5.25 -2.78 -5.30
CA LEU A 305 5.73 -1.53 -5.87
C LEU A 305 7.10 -1.14 -5.31
N MET A 306 7.26 -1.17 -3.98
CA MET A 306 8.51 -0.84 -3.31
C MET A 306 9.61 -1.85 -3.62
N TYR A 307 9.32 -3.15 -3.68
CA TYR A 307 10.27 -4.16 -4.15
C TYR A 307 10.77 -3.84 -5.56
N THR A 308 9.84 -3.60 -6.49
CA THR A 308 10.18 -3.31 -7.89
C THR A 308 11.07 -2.08 -8.01
N MET A 309 10.74 -1.01 -7.27
CA MET A 309 11.52 0.23 -7.25
C MET A 309 12.90 0.04 -6.60
N ALA A 310 12.98 -0.69 -5.48
CA ALA A 310 14.22 -0.96 -4.75
C ALA A 310 15.25 -1.73 -5.58
N THR A 311 14.81 -2.59 -6.51
CA THR A 311 15.75 -3.31 -7.41
C THR A 311 16.68 -2.37 -8.18
N ARG A 312 16.30 -1.10 -8.35
CA ARG A 312 17.07 -0.11 -9.10
C ARG A 312 18.19 0.56 -8.29
N PHE A 313 18.15 0.47 -6.96
CA PHE A 313 19.11 1.13 -6.08
C PHE A 313 19.60 0.25 -4.91
N CYS A 314 19.20 -1.02 -4.86
CA CYS A 314 19.63 -1.99 -3.85
C CYS A 314 20.27 -3.22 -4.51
N ASP A 315 21.41 -3.68 -4.00
CA ASP A 315 22.04 -4.92 -4.48
C ASP A 315 21.29 -6.17 -4.05
N GLU A 316 21.04 -6.29 -2.75
CA GLU A 316 20.38 -7.41 -2.09
C GLU A 316 19.16 -6.89 -1.32
N ILE A 317 18.03 -7.57 -1.46
CA ILE A 317 16.76 -7.13 -0.90
C ILE A 317 16.20 -8.20 0.03
N HIS A 318 15.90 -7.80 1.25
CA HIS A 318 15.22 -8.58 2.26
C HIS A 318 13.80 -8.04 2.45
N LEU A 319 12.82 -8.93 2.53
CA LEU A 319 11.41 -8.63 2.71
C LEU A 319 10.95 -9.15 4.08
N TYR A 320 10.34 -8.27 4.87
CA TYR A 320 9.79 -8.54 6.20
C TYR A 320 8.31 -8.15 6.22
N GLY A 321 7.44 -8.91 6.86
CA GLY A 321 6.01 -8.55 6.96
C GLY A 321 5.22 -8.70 5.65
N PHE A 322 5.72 -9.53 4.73
CA PHE A 322 5.04 -9.91 3.50
C PHE A 322 4.31 -11.24 3.72
N TRP A 323 3.18 -11.19 4.42
CA TRP A 323 2.35 -12.36 4.69
C TRP A 323 0.87 -12.01 4.57
N PRO A 324 0.22 -12.36 3.46
CA PRO A 324 -1.18 -12.06 3.24
C PRO A 324 -2.02 -13.30 3.53
N PHE A 325 -1.92 -13.88 4.73
CA PHE A 325 -2.80 -14.97 5.15
C PHE A 325 -3.15 -14.83 6.63
N ALA A 326 -4.39 -15.21 6.98
CA ALA A 326 -4.92 -15.07 8.34
C ALA A 326 -4.30 -16.03 9.37
N HIS A 327 -3.50 -16.99 8.92
CA HIS A 327 -2.79 -17.94 9.77
C HIS A 327 -1.36 -18.05 9.31
N ASP A 328 -0.43 -18.33 10.22
CA ASP A 328 0.97 -18.63 9.94
C ASP A 328 1.16 -20.10 9.53
N PRO A 329 2.39 -20.57 9.19
CA PRO A 329 2.65 -21.96 8.86
C PRO A 329 2.28 -22.97 9.96
N ASP A 330 2.28 -22.55 11.23
CA ASP A 330 1.95 -23.38 12.39
C ASP A 330 0.44 -23.36 12.71
N GLY A 331 -0.35 -22.61 11.94
CA GLY A 331 -1.80 -22.49 12.09
C GLY A 331 -2.24 -21.48 13.15
N LYS A 332 -1.32 -20.67 13.70
CA LYS A 332 -1.68 -19.59 14.64
C LYS A 332 -2.24 -18.40 13.87
N ALA A 333 -3.26 -17.76 14.46
CA ALA A 333 -3.88 -16.58 13.86
C ALA A 333 -2.88 -15.42 13.70
N VAL A 334 -2.88 -14.81 12.53
CA VAL A 334 -2.03 -13.68 12.16
C VAL A 334 -2.95 -12.48 11.91
N LYS A 335 -2.67 -11.35 12.57
CA LYS A 335 -3.38 -10.09 12.31
C LYS A 335 -3.11 -9.59 10.90
N TYR A 336 -4.04 -8.82 10.32
CA TYR A 336 -3.84 -8.24 8.99
C TYR A 336 -2.69 -7.24 9.00
N HIS A 337 -2.70 -6.31 9.96
CA HIS A 337 -1.54 -5.49 10.28
C HIS A 337 -1.02 -5.76 11.69
N TYR A 338 0.26 -5.49 11.92
CA TYR A 338 0.85 -5.62 13.26
C TYR A 338 0.34 -4.54 14.24
N TYR A 339 -0.20 -3.42 13.75
CA TYR A 339 -0.52 -2.23 14.55
C TYR A 339 -2.01 -1.87 14.69
N ASP A 340 -2.91 -2.53 13.95
CA ASP A 340 -4.34 -2.21 13.99
C ASP A 340 -5.23 -3.44 14.19
N THR A 341 -6.55 -3.22 14.16
CA THR A 341 -7.59 -4.22 14.35
C THR A 341 -8.26 -4.66 13.05
N LEU A 342 -7.71 -4.26 11.89
CA LEU A 342 -8.29 -4.63 10.61
C LEU A 342 -8.23 -6.14 10.39
N THR A 343 -9.23 -6.65 9.69
CA THR A 343 -9.30 -8.06 9.30
C THR A 343 -9.14 -8.22 7.80
N TYR A 344 -8.93 -9.47 7.41
CA TYR A 344 -8.65 -9.88 6.04
C TYR A 344 -9.87 -9.68 5.13
N HIS A 345 -9.92 -8.58 4.39
CA HIS A 345 -10.99 -8.30 3.41
C HIS A 345 -10.54 -8.34 1.94
N TYR A 346 -9.26 -8.61 1.66
CA TYR A 346 -8.77 -8.66 0.28
C TYR A 346 -9.18 -9.92 -0.51
N THR A 347 -9.76 -10.92 0.16
CA THR A 347 -10.33 -12.10 -0.50
C THR A 347 -11.69 -11.81 -1.13
N SER A 348 -12.27 -10.62 -0.89
CA SER A 348 -13.45 -10.14 -1.61
C SER A 348 -13.12 -9.93 -3.09
N SER A 349 -14.07 -10.25 -3.97
CA SER A 349 -13.98 -9.94 -5.42
C SER A 349 -13.78 -8.46 -5.70
N ALA A 350 -14.19 -7.58 -4.77
CA ALA A 350 -13.98 -6.14 -4.85
C ALA A 350 -12.53 -5.71 -4.56
N SER A 351 -11.68 -6.59 -4.02
CA SER A 351 -10.30 -6.20 -3.71
C SER A 351 -9.50 -5.97 -4.99
N PRO A 352 -8.84 -4.81 -5.12
CA PRO A 352 -8.06 -4.53 -6.32
C PRO A 352 -6.72 -5.26 -6.36
N HIS A 353 -6.30 -5.89 -5.25
CA HIS A 353 -4.99 -6.51 -5.08
C HIS A 353 -5.10 -8.02 -5.10
N THR A 354 -4.16 -8.69 -5.76
CA THR A 354 -4.04 -10.15 -5.75
C THR A 354 -2.92 -10.59 -4.81
N MET A 355 -2.99 -10.18 -3.54
CA MET A 355 -1.89 -10.36 -2.57
C MET A 355 -1.37 -11.81 -2.43
N PRO A 356 -2.21 -12.85 -2.42
CA PRO A 356 -1.71 -14.23 -2.45
C PRO A 356 -0.91 -14.59 -3.71
N LEU A 357 -1.22 -13.99 -4.87
CA LEU A 357 -0.43 -14.15 -6.08
C LEU A 357 0.92 -13.41 -5.97
N GLU A 358 0.91 -12.19 -5.43
CA GLU A 358 2.14 -11.43 -5.17
C GLU A 358 3.06 -12.20 -4.22
N PHE A 359 2.54 -12.71 -3.10
CA PHE A 359 3.30 -13.51 -2.15
C PHE A 359 3.88 -14.78 -2.79
N ARG A 360 3.09 -15.54 -3.57
CA ARG A 360 3.58 -16.73 -4.27
C ARG A 360 4.72 -16.37 -5.24
N THR A 361 4.62 -15.23 -5.91
CA THR A 361 5.64 -14.72 -6.83
C THR A 361 6.93 -14.38 -6.07
N LEU A 362 6.83 -13.60 -4.98
CA LEU A 362 7.97 -13.24 -4.14
C LEU A 362 8.60 -14.48 -3.47
N SER A 363 7.79 -15.46 -3.08
CA SER A 363 8.26 -16.74 -2.54
C SER A 363 9.02 -17.58 -3.58
N ALA A 364 8.61 -17.53 -4.85
CA ALA A 364 9.35 -18.18 -5.92
C ALA A 364 10.72 -17.50 -6.15
N LEU A 365 10.76 -16.17 -6.12
CA LEU A 365 12.01 -15.41 -6.19
C LEU A 365 12.92 -15.69 -4.99
N HIS A 366 12.33 -15.86 -3.79
CA HIS A 366 13.06 -16.28 -2.60
C HIS A 366 13.75 -17.63 -2.77
N ARG A 367 13.02 -18.65 -3.24
CA ARG A 367 13.58 -19.99 -3.50
C ARG A 367 14.70 -19.99 -4.55
N GLN A 368 14.70 -19.02 -5.46
CA GLN A 368 15.73 -18.87 -6.49
C GLN A 368 16.93 -18.00 -6.04
N GLY A 369 16.89 -17.47 -4.81
CA GLY A 369 17.94 -16.62 -4.25
C GLY A 369 17.90 -15.16 -4.74
N ALA A 370 16.88 -14.73 -5.47
CA ALA A 370 16.80 -13.37 -6.02
C ALA A 370 16.54 -12.29 -4.95
N LEU A 371 15.80 -12.67 -3.90
CA LEU A 371 15.49 -11.86 -2.72
C LEU A 371 15.41 -12.78 -1.50
N ARG A 372 15.50 -12.24 -0.29
CA ARG A 372 15.21 -13.00 0.93
C ARG A 372 13.83 -12.64 1.46
N LEU A 373 12.97 -13.63 1.68
CA LEU A 373 11.63 -13.43 2.24
C LEU A 373 11.61 -14.03 3.65
N HIS A 374 11.36 -13.18 4.65
CA HIS A 374 11.28 -13.59 6.05
C HIS A 374 9.81 -13.76 6.45
N THR A 375 9.45 -14.98 6.84
CA THR A 375 8.08 -15.35 7.26
C THR A 375 8.04 -15.97 8.65
N GLY A 376 9.14 -15.88 9.39
CA GLY A 376 9.29 -16.44 10.74
C GLY A 376 10.17 -15.54 11.60
N PRO A 377 10.47 -15.96 12.84
CA PRO A 377 11.28 -15.18 13.76
C PRO A 377 12.74 -15.08 13.28
N CYS A 378 13.37 -13.92 13.53
CA CYS A 378 14.78 -13.68 13.17
C CYS A 378 15.76 -14.15 14.25
N LYS A 379 15.28 -14.32 15.48
CA LYS A 379 16.02 -14.94 16.58
C LYS A 379 15.22 -16.15 17.09
N PRO A 380 15.86 -17.27 17.46
CA PRO A 380 15.15 -18.35 18.14
C PRO A 380 14.51 -17.81 19.42
N PRO A 381 13.31 -18.30 19.80
CA PRO A 381 12.69 -17.90 21.06
C PRO A 381 13.64 -18.27 22.21
N THR A 382 13.98 -17.27 23.03
CA THR A 382 14.81 -17.42 24.24
C THR A 382 14.06 -18.13 25.35
#